data_AF-A0A840Y0E2-F1
#
_entry.id   AF-A0A840Y0E2-F1
#
_cell.length_a   1.000
_cell.length_b   1.000
_cell.length_c   1.000
_cell.angle_alpha   90.00
_cell.angle_beta   90.00
_cell.angle_gamma   90.00
#
_symmetry.space_group_name_H-M   'P 1'
#
loop_
_entity.id
_entity.type
_entity.pdbx_description
1 polymer ?
#
loop_
_entity_poly.entity_id
_entity_poly.type
_entity_poly.pdbx_seq_one_letter_code
_entity_poly.pdbx_strand_id
1 'polypeptide(L)'
;MLEALAAGWLAVVVGEEGAGKTLLLRDLERQLRAGGLKVRLGGPGDAIDPVGPDTVRLVDDADMLDDAALRSLALAGGVTVLAVLPQSAGRAMGLPVRTALARLLPLTPEEVGEFVSATLTVAGRPADLFSERAVAALASFSEGLPGSLSALCQASMLRARREGAPQVGARHVVLAAQALRSGGGAENITEEDAAPRAFAVPRPDMRRWLRPALLALPVLLVLALLGWSLSGGRPPASGEERPAVAAGGVLAPVAPPREPPVATAPAAPVRPVPVRPAPAPDAALDPPRAGRASPPADFAPRAERAAPRPEAAEPGTFRGSTFNVTLARGGGLRLTVTRSGPADAVMVRFQAYGGLIGAGQLAGRLTRDGQLTASGTLMMGQNPFTTELEGTISGDRLTGSVRYIRAAAPGAQPSSTRGTFRLARD
;
A
#
# COMPACT_ATOMS: atom_id res chain seq x y z
N MET A 1 -12.70 19.88 0.25
CA MET A 1 -13.10 18.47 0.43
C MET A 1 -13.96 18.29 1.68
N LEU A 2 -13.52 18.69 2.87
CA LEU A 2 -14.32 18.60 4.11
C LEU A 2 -15.71 19.25 4.00
N GLU A 3 -15.83 20.41 3.34
CA GLU A 3 -17.12 21.05 3.08
C GLU A 3 -18.07 20.19 2.22
N ALA A 4 -17.52 19.51 1.20
CA ALA A 4 -18.29 18.60 0.37
C ALA A 4 -18.76 17.38 1.17
N LEU A 5 -17.92 16.87 2.08
CA LEU A 5 -18.29 15.78 2.99
C LEU A 5 -19.40 16.22 3.95
N ALA A 6 -19.31 17.44 4.50
CA ALA A 6 -20.35 18.01 5.36
C ALA A 6 -21.68 18.22 4.63
N ALA A 7 -21.64 18.50 3.32
CA ALA A 7 -22.81 18.61 2.47
C ALA A 7 -23.36 17.23 1.98
N GLY A 8 -22.76 16.12 2.40
CA GLY A 8 -23.13 14.78 1.98
C GLY A 8 -22.84 14.48 0.51
N TRP A 9 -21.90 15.20 -0.11
CA TRP A 9 -21.53 14.98 -1.51
C TRP A 9 -20.55 13.81 -1.63
N LEU A 10 -20.57 13.16 -2.81
CA LEU A 10 -19.57 12.17 -3.19
C LEU A 10 -18.26 12.90 -3.50
N ALA A 11 -17.23 12.70 -2.68
CA ALA A 11 -15.92 13.25 -2.99
C ALA A 11 -15.13 12.27 -3.88
N VAL A 12 -14.58 12.76 -4.98
CA VAL A 12 -13.76 11.98 -5.90
C VAL A 12 -12.35 12.56 -5.87
N VAL A 13 -11.41 11.76 -5.39
CA VAL A 13 -9.98 12.07 -5.36
C VAL A 13 -9.34 11.44 -6.60
N VAL A 14 -8.84 12.28 -7.49
CA VAL A 14 -8.19 11.87 -8.73
C VAL A 14 -6.71 12.14 -8.62
N GLY A 15 -5.88 11.18 -8.99
CA GLY A 15 -4.43 11.38 -9.07
C GLY A 15 -3.77 10.24 -9.82
N GLU A 16 -2.58 10.51 -10.35
CA GLU A 16 -1.73 9.51 -11.00
C GLU A 16 -1.42 8.33 -10.07
N GLU A 17 -0.92 7.25 -10.64
CA GLU A 17 -0.37 6.15 -9.86
C GLU A 17 0.78 6.66 -8.97
N GLY A 18 0.76 6.32 -7.68
CA GLY A 18 1.75 6.80 -6.74
C GLY A 18 1.59 8.25 -6.26
N ALA A 19 0.56 8.99 -6.70
CA ALA A 19 0.27 10.38 -6.29
C ALA A 19 -0.15 10.56 -4.81
N GLY A 20 -0.08 9.49 -3.98
CA GLY A 20 -0.40 9.58 -2.56
C GLY A 20 -1.89 9.48 -2.21
N LYS A 21 -2.75 8.98 -3.11
CA LYS A 21 -4.19 8.76 -2.85
C LYS A 21 -4.43 7.98 -1.55
N THR A 22 -3.78 6.83 -1.37
CA THR A 22 -3.86 6.02 -0.15
C THR A 22 -3.39 6.77 1.10
N LEU A 23 -2.34 7.61 0.97
CA LEU A 23 -1.84 8.42 2.09
C LEU A 23 -2.88 9.47 2.49
N LEU A 24 -3.46 10.17 1.52
CA LEU A 24 -4.55 11.12 1.75
C LEU A 24 -5.75 10.43 2.43
N LEU A 25 -6.17 9.26 1.94
CA LEU A 25 -7.30 8.55 2.53
C LEU A 25 -7.02 8.11 3.97
N ARG A 26 -5.80 7.67 4.29
CA ARG A 26 -5.40 7.32 5.67
C ARG A 26 -5.31 8.54 6.58
N ASP A 27 -4.83 9.66 6.07
CA ASP A 27 -4.81 10.91 6.84
C ASP A 27 -6.23 11.40 7.10
N LEU A 28 -7.09 11.37 6.09
CA LEU A 28 -8.51 11.68 6.23
C LEU A 28 -9.22 10.75 7.21
N GLU A 29 -8.96 9.44 7.15
CA GLU A 29 -9.45 8.46 8.11
C GLU A 29 -9.08 8.85 9.55
N ARG A 30 -7.81 9.21 9.77
CA ARG A 30 -7.31 9.65 11.08
C ARG A 30 -8.01 10.92 11.55
N GLN A 31 -8.12 11.94 10.70
CA GLN A 31 -8.76 13.22 11.03
C GLN A 31 -10.25 13.04 11.36
N LEU A 32 -10.98 12.28 10.54
CA LEU A 32 -12.40 12.01 10.74
C LEU A 32 -12.64 11.19 12.03
N ARG A 33 -11.81 10.18 12.30
CA ARG A 33 -11.89 9.41 13.56
C ARG A 33 -11.56 10.26 14.78
N ALA A 34 -10.58 11.16 14.69
CA ALA A 34 -10.28 12.11 15.76
C ALA A 34 -11.46 13.06 16.02
N GLY A 35 -12.27 13.35 14.99
CA GLY A 35 -13.55 14.07 15.10
C GLY A 35 -14.73 13.22 15.59
N GLY A 36 -14.52 11.95 15.99
CA GLY A 36 -15.55 11.07 16.51
C GLY A 36 -16.43 10.38 15.46
N LEU A 37 -16.10 10.51 14.16
CA LEU A 37 -16.85 9.87 13.08
C LEU A 37 -16.45 8.40 12.92
N LYS A 38 -17.43 7.55 12.60
CA LYS A 38 -17.15 6.16 12.19
C LYS A 38 -16.64 6.20 10.77
N VAL A 39 -15.47 5.60 10.53
CA VAL A 39 -14.83 5.58 9.21
C VAL A 39 -14.45 4.16 8.83
N ARG A 40 -14.84 3.76 7.63
CA ARG A 40 -14.44 2.51 7.00
C ARG A 40 -13.57 2.81 5.78
N LEU A 41 -12.28 2.57 5.91
CA LEU A 41 -11.32 2.56 4.81
C LEU A 41 -11.21 1.13 4.26
N GLY A 42 -11.40 0.96 2.96
CA GLY A 42 -11.36 -0.35 2.32
C GLY A 42 -11.00 -0.28 0.85
N GLY A 43 -10.66 -1.44 0.29
CA GLY A 43 -10.49 -1.59 -1.15
C GLY A 43 -11.83 -1.83 -1.86
N PRO A 44 -11.80 -2.11 -3.18
CA PRO A 44 -13.00 -2.31 -4.00
C PRO A 44 -13.93 -3.41 -3.46
N GLY A 45 -13.34 -4.50 -2.95
CA GLY A 45 -14.10 -5.62 -2.39
C GLY A 45 -14.80 -5.32 -1.06
N ASP A 46 -14.25 -4.41 -0.26
CA ASP A 46 -14.83 -4.03 1.04
C ASP A 46 -15.85 -2.88 0.89
N ALA A 47 -15.91 -2.24 -0.28
CA ALA A 47 -16.73 -1.06 -0.53
C ALA A 47 -18.24 -1.38 -0.61
N ILE A 48 -18.57 -2.59 -1.09
CA ILE A 48 -19.96 -3.01 -1.34
C ILE A 48 -20.65 -3.46 -0.04
N ASP A 49 -19.89 -3.77 1.00
CA ASP A 49 -20.46 -4.19 2.26
C ASP A 49 -21.42 -3.13 2.82
N PRO A 50 -22.60 -3.53 3.32
CA PRO A 50 -23.54 -2.58 3.90
C PRO A 50 -22.89 -1.89 5.10
N VAL A 51 -22.80 -0.56 5.03
CA VAL A 51 -22.30 0.27 6.12
C VAL A 51 -23.43 1.17 6.59
N GLY A 52 -23.57 1.30 7.91
CA GLY A 52 -24.61 2.13 8.51
C GLY A 52 -24.53 3.60 8.06
N PRO A 53 -25.66 4.34 8.14
CA PRO A 53 -25.78 5.70 7.60
C PRO A 53 -24.78 6.70 8.21
N ASP A 54 -24.33 6.45 9.44
CA ASP A 54 -23.40 7.33 10.17
C ASP A 54 -21.91 7.01 9.90
N THR A 55 -21.62 6.18 8.90
CA THR A 55 -20.24 5.77 8.61
C THR A 55 -19.73 6.37 7.31
N VAL A 56 -18.60 7.05 7.40
CA VAL A 56 -17.88 7.57 6.25
C VAL A 56 -17.15 6.43 5.54
N ARG A 57 -17.38 6.27 4.24
CA ARG A 57 -16.71 5.27 3.41
C ARG A 57 -15.56 5.91 2.65
N LEU A 58 -14.37 5.35 2.81
CA LEU A 58 -13.19 5.73 2.04
C LEU A 58 -12.81 4.51 1.19
N VAL A 59 -12.93 4.64 -0.13
CA VAL A 59 -12.68 3.55 -1.07
C VAL A 59 -11.40 3.85 -1.83
N ASP A 60 -10.37 3.04 -1.58
CA ASP A 60 -9.14 3.07 -2.37
C ASP A 60 -9.27 2.19 -3.62
N ASP A 61 -8.48 2.50 -4.65
CA ASP A 61 -8.50 1.81 -5.96
C ASP A 61 -9.92 1.68 -6.57
N ALA A 62 -10.76 2.71 -6.42
CA ALA A 62 -12.17 2.67 -6.83
C ALA A 62 -12.35 2.55 -8.36
N ASP A 63 -11.29 2.72 -9.15
CA ASP A 63 -11.27 2.42 -10.59
C ASP A 63 -11.51 0.93 -10.92
N MET A 64 -11.26 0.04 -9.96
CA MET A 64 -11.52 -1.40 -10.07
C MET A 64 -12.99 -1.77 -9.92
N LEU A 65 -13.85 -0.82 -9.50
CA LEU A 65 -15.28 -1.03 -9.40
C LEU A 65 -15.94 -0.93 -10.78
N ASP A 66 -16.91 -1.81 -11.04
CA ASP A 66 -17.78 -1.68 -12.20
C ASP A 66 -18.82 -0.55 -12.00
N ASP A 67 -19.53 -0.19 -13.06
CA ASP A 67 -20.49 0.92 -13.02
C ASP A 67 -21.68 0.62 -12.10
N ALA A 68 -22.03 -0.66 -11.93
CA ALA A 68 -23.12 -1.07 -11.04
C ALA A 68 -22.74 -0.86 -9.57
N ALA A 69 -21.52 -1.23 -9.18
CA ALA A 69 -20.97 -1.03 -7.85
C ALA A 69 -20.77 0.45 -7.53
N LEU A 70 -20.26 1.25 -8.47
CA LEU A 70 -20.14 2.71 -8.32
C LEU A 70 -21.51 3.38 -8.11
N ARG A 71 -22.52 2.99 -8.89
CA ARG A 71 -23.90 3.49 -8.71
C ARG A 71 -24.48 3.05 -7.37
N SER A 72 -24.28 1.80 -6.97
CA SER A 72 -24.72 1.30 -5.68
C SER A 72 -24.11 2.11 -4.52
N LEU A 73 -22.80 2.39 -4.58
CA LEU A 73 -22.11 3.24 -3.61
C LEU A 73 -22.67 4.67 -3.56
N ALA A 74 -22.91 5.27 -4.72
CA ALA A 74 -23.48 6.61 -4.81
C ALA A 74 -24.91 6.69 -4.24
N LEU A 75 -25.71 5.64 -4.45
CA LEU A 75 -27.11 5.57 -4.04
C LEU A 75 -27.29 5.06 -2.60
N ALA A 76 -26.32 4.35 -2.03
CA ALA A 76 -26.38 3.82 -0.67
C ALA A 76 -26.51 4.92 0.40
N GLY A 77 -26.27 6.18 0.03
CA GLY A 77 -26.29 7.32 0.93
C GLY A 77 -25.06 7.38 1.84
N GLY A 78 -24.96 8.46 2.60
CA GLY A 78 -23.82 8.72 3.48
C GLY A 78 -22.63 9.35 2.76
N VAL A 79 -21.61 9.68 3.53
CA VAL A 79 -20.41 10.36 3.04
C VAL A 79 -19.45 9.33 2.44
N THR A 80 -19.19 9.42 1.13
CA THR A 80 -18.27 8.52 0.43
C THR A 80 -17.15 9.30 -0.25
N VAL A 81 -15.93 8.79 -0.13
CA VAL A 81 -14.74 9.30 -0.83
C VAL A 81 -14.18 8.19 -1.71
N LEU A 82 -14.05 8.46 -3.01
CA LEU A 82 -13.50 7.52 -3.99
C LEU A 82 -12.13 8.01 -4.43
N ALA A 83 -11.09 7.19 -4.26
CA ALA A 83 -9.80 7.41 -4.90
C ALA A 83 -9.76 6.68 -6.24
N VAL A 84 -9.59 7.42 -7.33
CA VAL A 84 -9.60 6.88 -8.70
C VAL A 84 -8.40 7.37 -9.50
N LEU A 85 -8.07 6.64 -10.56
CA LEU A 85 -7.14 7.08 -11.59
C LEU A 85 -7.77 8.12 -12.54
N PRO A 86 -6.98 8.98 -13.20
CA PRO A 86 -7.49 10.04 -14.08
C PRO A 86 -8.41 9.54 -15.19
N GLN A 87 -8.07 8.42 -15.83
CA GLN A 87 -8.88 7.79 -16.88
C GLN A 87 -10.26 7.31 -16.37
N SER A 88 -10.40 7.05 -15.08
CA SER A 88 -11.65 6.59 -14.45
C SER A 88 -12.45 7.73 -13.83
N ALA A 89 -11.91 8.95 -13.78
CA ALA A 89 -12.57 10.10 -13.19
C ALA A 89 -13.92 10.42 -13.87
N GLY A 90 -13.99 10.27 -15.20
CA GLY A 90 -15.23 10.49 -15.96
C GLY A 90 -16.38 9.58 -15.52
N ARG A 91 -16.08 8.31 -15.22
CA ARG A 91 -17.07 7.34 -14.72
C ARG A 91 -17.63 7.74 -13.35
N ALA A 92 -16.74 8.14 -12.43
CA ALA A 92 -17.14 8.57 -11.09
C ALA A 92 -17.92 9.89 -11.10
N MET A 93 -17.52 10.85 -11.96
CA MET A 93 -18.19 12.14 -12.10
C MET A 93 -19.54 12.06 -12.82
N GLY A 94 -19.75 11.02 -13.65
CA GLY A 94 -21.01 10.78 -14.37
C GLY A 94 -22.10 10.10 -13.53
N LEU A 95 -21.87 9.86 -12.24
CA LEU A 95 -22.88 9.28 -11.35
C LEU A 95 -24.00 10.31 -11.09
N PRO A 96 -25.26 9.87 -10.89
CA PRO A 96 -26.41 10.76 -10.73
C PRO A 96 -26.50 11.37 -9.31
N VAL A 97 -25.37 11.79 -8.75
CA VAL A 97 -25.25 12.42 -7.42
C VAL A 97 -24.33 13.63 -7.49
N ARG A 98 -24.44 14.55 -6.52
CA ARG A 98 -23.53 15.69 -6.44
C ARG A 98 -22.13 15.22 -6.10
N THR A 99 -21.15 15.62 -6.92
CA THR A 99 -19.76 15.22 -6.80
C THR A 99 -18.86 16.42 -6.52
N ALA A 100 -17.87 16.23 -5.64
CA ALA A 100 -16.76 17.16 -5.47
C ALA A 100 -15.47 16.52 -5.98
N LEU A 101 -14.79 17.19 -6.89
CA LEU A 101 -13.55 16.70 -7.48
C LEU A 101 -12.33 17.32 -6.76
N ALA A 102 -11.46 16.47 -6.22
CA ALA A 102 -10.15 16.86 -5.72
C ALA A 102 -9.06 16.21 -6.59
N ARG A 103 -8.15 17.00 -7.15
CA ARG A 103 -7.02 16.49 -7.93
C ARG A 103 -5.76 16.52 -7.09
N LEU A 104 -5.09 15.38 -6.99
CA LEU A 104 -3.76 15.27 -6.42
C LEU A 104 -2.74 15.55 -7.53
N LEU A 105 -1.97 16.61 -7.32
CA LEU A 105 -0.85 16.97 -8.16
C LEU A 105 0.44 16.38 -7.58
N PRO A 106 1.45 16.11 -8.41
CA PRO A 106 2.78 15.79 -7.90
C PRO A 106 3.31 16.92 -7.01
N LEU A 107 4.09 16.55 -5.99
CA LEU A 107 4.72 17.50 -5.08
C LEU A 107 5.74 18.36 -5.82
N THR A 108 5.74 19.65 -5.53
CA THR A 108 6.79 20.59 -5.93
C THR A 108 8.11 20.24 -5.25
N PRO A 109 9.27 20.68 -5.80
CA PRO A 109 10.58 20.44 -5.17
C PRO A 109 10.66 20.89 -3.71
N GLU A 110 9.98 21.99 -3.36
CA GLU A 110 9.89 22.51 -2.00
C GLU A 110 9.07 21.56 -1.11
N GLU A 111 7.88 21.16 -1.56
CA GLU A 111 7.01 20.20 -0.85
C GLU A 111 7.68 18.83 -0.69
N VAL A 112 8.56 18.41 -1.61
CA VAL A 112 9.36 17.19 -1.47
C VAL A 112 10.27 17.28 -0.24
N GLY A 113 10.91 18.42 -0.01
CA GLY A 113 11.73 18.64 1.19
C GLY A 113 10.93 18.54 2.48
N GLU A 114 9.77 19.19 2.51
CA GLU A 114 8.83 19.13 3.64
C GLU A 114 8.33 17.71 3.89
N PHE A 115 7.93 17.01 2.84
CA PHE A 115 7.47 15.62 2.90
C PHE A 115 8.55 14.68 3.46
N VAL A 116 9.79 14.80 2.97
CA VAL A 116 10.92 13.99 3.45
C VAL A 116 11.19 14.27 4.92
N SER A 117 11.25 15.54 5.33
CA SER A 117 11.45 15.95 6.71
C SER A 117 10.35 15.43 7.65
N ALA A 118 9.07 15.57 7.26
CA ALA A 118 7.94 15.06 8.01
C ALA A 118 8.00 13.53 8.16
N THR A 119 8.31 12.83 7.07
CA THR A 119 8.44 11.36 7.08
C THR A 119 9.57 10.88 7.99
N LEU A 120 10.71 11.57 7.99
CA LEU A 120 11.83 11.28 8.89
C LEU A 120 11.46 11.53 10.35
N THR A 121 10.76 12.63 10.63
CA THR A 121 10.30 12.99 11.97
C THR A 121 9.36 11.92 12.53
N VAL A 122 8.38 11.47 11.75
CA VAL A 122 7.47 10.37 12.13
C VAL A 122 8.23 9.08 12.37
N ALA A 123 9.31 8.83 11.63
CA ALA A 123 10.19 7.67 11.83
C ALA A 123 11.19 7.84 12.98
N GLY A 124 11.16 8.95 13.73
CA GLY A 124 12.10 9.24 14.82
C GLY A 124 13.54 9.46 14.34
N ARG A 125 13.73 9.92 13.10
CA ARG A 125 15.03 10.18 12.49
C ARG A 125 15.33 11.68 12.43
N PRO A 126 16.61 12.10 12.39
CA PRO A 126 16.97 13.50 12.18
C PRO A 126 16.36 14.04 10.88
N ALA A 127 15.75 15.22 10.93
CA ALA A 127 15.14 15.87 9.77
C ALA A 127 16.17 16.22 8.68
N ASP A 128 17.42 16.42 9.08
CA ASP A 128 18.58 16.71 8.22
C ASP A 128 19.32 15.45 7.75
N LEU A 129 18.74 14.26 7.89
CA LEU A 129 19.35 13.00 7.42
C LEU A 129 19.63 13.02 5.90
N PHE A 130 18.88 13.80 5.13
CA PHE A 130 19.12 14.03 3.71
C PHE A 130 19.73 15.41 3.50
N SER A 131 20.84 15.46 2.76
CA SER A 131 21.42 16.74 2.33
C SER A 131 20.48 17.47 1.36
N GLU A 132 20.56 18.80 1.26
CA GLU A 132 19.77 19.59 0.30
C GLU A 132 19.91 19.08 -1.14
N ARG A 133 21.14 18.72 -1.55
CA ARG A 133 21.40 18.13 -2.88
C ARG A 133 20.72 16.76 -3.06
N ALA A 134 20.57 15.99 -1.99
CA ALA A 134 19.83 14.73 -2.03
C ALA A 134 18.33 14.96 -2.16
N VAL A 135 17.78 15.96 -1.47
CA VAL A 135 16.36 16.36 -1.62
C VAL A 135 16.08 16.83 -3.04
N ALA A 136 16.95 17.66 -3.63
CA ALA A 136 16.82 18.07 -5.04
C ALA A 136 16.88 16.87 -6.00
N ALA A 137 17.78 15.92 -5.77
CA ALA A 137 17.85 14.68 -6.55
C ALA A 137 16.58 13.82 -6.38
N LEU A 138 16.04 13.74 -5.17
CA LEU A 138 14.78 13.02 -4.90
C LEU A 138 13.62 13.66 -5.66
N ALA A 139 13.48 14.98 -5.64
CA ALA A 139 12.44 15.69 -6.39
C ALA A 139 12.53 15.38 -7.89
N SER A 140 13.75 15.41 -8.45
CA SER A 140 13.97 15.11 -9.88
C SER A 140 13.68 13.64 -10.23
N PHE A 141 14.10 12.67 -9.42
CA PHE A 141 13.93 11.25 -9.74
C PHE A 141 12.56 10.68 -9.36
N SER A 142 11.88 11.27 -8.39
CA SER A 142 10.53 10.85 -7.98
C SER A 142 9.42 11.50 -8.81
N GLU A 143 9.75 12.56 -9.56
CA GLU A 143 8.79 13.42 -10.26
C GLU A 143 7.73 14.02 -9.30
N GLY A 144 8.07 14.15 -8.01
CA GLY A 144 7.17 14.63 -6.99
C GLY A 144 6.11 13.61 -6.54
N LEU A 145 6.16 12.35 -7.01
CA LEU A 145 5.18 11.33 -6.62
C LEU A 145 5.53 10.72 -5.25
N PRO A 146 4.65 10.83 -4.23
CA PRO A 146 4.92 10.31 -2.88
C PRO A 146 5.33 8.82 -2.84
N GLY A 147 4.73 7.98 -3.70
CA GLY A 147 5.09 6.55 -3.78
C GLY A 147 6.54 6.34 -4.22
N SER A 148 6.93 6.93 -5.36
CA SER A 148 8.30 6.89 -5.88
C SER A 148 9.29 7.51 -4.91
N LEU A 149 8.91 8.63 -4.28
CA LEU A 149 9.72 9.33 -3.29
C LEU A 149 10.01 8.45 -2.08
N SER A 150 9.00 7.78 -1.52
CA SER A 150 9.19 6.85 -0.40
C SER A 150 10.13 5.70 -0.75
N ALA A 151 9.97 5.08 -1.93
CA ALA A 151 10.84 4.00 -2.39
C ALA A 151 12.30 4.46 -2.56
N LEU A 152 12.49 5.63 -3.18
CA LEU A 152 13.81 6.24 -3.35
C LEU A 152 14.45 6.58 -2.01
N CYS A 153 13.71 7.15 -1.06
CA CYS A 153 14.21 7.45 0.28
C CYS A 153 14.73 6.19 0.98
N GLN A 154 13.95 5.10 0.98
CA GLN A 154 14.35 3.84 1.61
C GLN A 154 15.62 3.27 0.98
N ALA A 155 15.66 3.19 -0.36
CA ALA A 155 16.82 2.69 -1.09
C ALA A 155 18.06 3.58 -0.87
N SER A 156 17.89 4.90 -0.83
CA SER A 156 18.98 5.86 -0.60
C SER A 156 19.56 5.76 0.81
N MET A 157 18.71 5.64 1.83
CA MET A 157 19.15 5.43 3.22
C MET A 157 19.93 4.13 3.37
N LEU A 158 19.49 3.07 2.68
CA LEU A 158 20.16 1.78 2.71
C LEU A 158 21.54 1.83 2.05
N ARG A 159 21.67 2.56 0.94
CA ARG A 159 22.98 2.84 0.30
C ARG A 159 23.90 3.62 1.23
N ALA A 160 23.43 4.74 1.79
CA ALA A 160 24.21 5.55 2.72
C ALA A 160 24.69 4.73 3.93
N ARG A 161 23.82 3.88 4.49
CA ARG A 161 24.18 2.98 5.60
C ARG A 161 25.28 1.99 5.23
N ARG A 162 25.21 1.38 4.04
CA ARG A 162 26.24 0.45 3.53
C ARG A 162 27.60 1.13 3.34
N GLU A 163 27.59 2.39 2.95
CA GLU A 163 28.80 3.21 2.80
C GLU A 163 29.29 3.81 4.13
N GLY A 164 28.58 3.58 5.25
CA GLY A 164 28.90 4.20 6.54
C GLY A 164 28.73 5.72 6.55
N ALA A 165 27.98 6.27 5.60
CA ALA A 165 27.77 7.70 5.48
C ALA A 165 26.79 8.19 6.58
N PRO A 166 27.14 9.24 7.34
CA PRO A 166 26.26 9.78 8.38
C PRO A 166 25.04 10.50 7.83
N GLN A 167 25.07 10.92 6.55
CA GLN A 167 24.01 11.64 5.86
C GLN A 167 23.79 11.08 4.45
N VAL A 168 22.55 11.08 3.99
CA VAL A 168 22.19 10.72 2.62
C VAL A 168 22.50 11.90 1.69
N GLY A 169 23.62 11.78 0.97
CA GLY A 169 24.00 12.65 -0.16
C GLY A 169 23.31 12.30 -1.49
N ALA A 170 23.36 13.23 -2.46
CA ALA A 170 22.78 13.07 -3.80
C ALA A 170 23.28 11.82 -4.55
N ARG A 171 24.55 11.45 -4.37
CA ARG A 171 25.13 10.24 -4.97
C ARG A 171 24.35 8.97 -4.58
N HIS A 172 23.93 8.86 -3.32
CA HIS A 172 23.15 7.70 -2.87
C HIS A 172 21.79 7.64 -3.56
N VAL A 173 21.15 8.80 -3.78
CA VAL A 173 19.87 8.92 -4.48
C VAL A 173 19.99 8.52 -5.95
N VAL A 174 21.03 9.00 -6.63
CA VAL A 174 21.31 8.63 -8.04
C VAL A 174 21.50 7.12 -8.17
N LEU A 175 22.31 6.51 -7.30
CA LEU A 175 22.56 5.06 -7.30
C LEU A 175 21.31 4.26 -6.94
N ALA A 176 20.49 4.76 -6.01
CA ALA A 176 19.19 4.16 -5.67
C ALA A 176 18.23 4.20 -6.87
N ALA A 177 18.11 5.34 -7.55
CA ALA A 177 17.27 5.49 -8.73
C ALA A 177 17.73 4.60 -9.89
N GLN A 178 19.04 4.47 -10.11
CA GLN A 178 19.59 3.55 -11.11
C GLN A 178 19.23 2.09 -10.78
N ALA A 179 19.42 1.67 -9.52
CA ALA A 179 19.09 0.30 -9.10
C ALA A 179 17.60 -0.02 -9.30
N LEU A 180 16.70 0.90 -8.90
CA LEU A 180 15.26 0.72 -9.07
C LEU A 180 14.85 0.64 -10.56
N ARG A 181 15.48 1.42 -11.45
CA ARG A 181 15.21 1.37 -12.90
C ARG A 181 15.71 0.10 -13.57
N SER A 182 16.82 -0.47 -13.12
CA SER A 182 17.40 -1.69 -13.70
C SER A 182 16.61 -2.96 -13.36
N GLY A 183 15.47 -2.85 -12.65
CA GLY A 183 14.71 -4.02 -12.16
C GLY A 183 15.47 -4.85 -11.12
N GLY A 184 16.70 -4.43 -10.78
CA GLY A 184 17.45 -4.90 -9.63
C GLY A 184 16.85 -4.25 -8.39
N GLY A 185 15.65 -4.68 -8.03
CA GLY A 185 14.99 -4.32 -6.78
C GLY A 185 15.94 -4.53 -5.61
N ALA A 186 15.54 -4.10 -4.42
CA ALA A 186 16.29 -4.30 -3.16
C ALA A 186 16.55 -5.79 -2.79
N GLU A 187 16.42 -6.70 -3.75
CA GLU A 187 16.43 -8.16 -3.75
C GLU A 187 17.77 -8.81 -3.35
N ASN A 188 18.86 -8.06 -3.17
CA ASN A 188 20.12 -8.56 -2.60
C ASN A 188 20.54 -7.83 -1.32
N ILE A 189 19.57 -7.36 -0.54
CA ILE A 189 19.85 -6.72 0.76
C ILE A 189 19.13 -7.53 1.82
N THR A 190 19.71 -8.68 2.13
CA THR A 190 19.27 -9.56 3.21
C THR A 190 19.12 -8.76 4.49
N GLU A 191 17.96 -8.87 5.14
CA GLU A 191 17.64 -8.25 6.43
C GLU A 191 18.64 -8.65 7.53
N GLU A 192 19.40 -9.73 7.30
CA GLU A 192 20.51 -10.21 8.12
C GLU A 192 21.70 -9.23 8.18
N ASP A 193 21.93 -8.42 7.14
CA ASP A 193 22.88 -7.28 7.18
C ASP A 193 22.29 -6.03 7.86
N ALA A 194 20.99 -6.03 8.19
CA ALA A 194 20.29 -4.91 8.80
C ALA A 194 20.34 -4.92 10.34
N ALA A 195 21.15 -5.79 10.97
CA ALA A 195 21.44 -5.73 12.40
C ALA A 195 21.75 -4.27 12.83
N PRO A 196 21.13 -3.75 13.90
CA PRO A 196 21.06 -2.33 14.19
C PRO A 196 22.43 -1.79 14.62
N ARG A 197 23.31 -1.51 13.67
CA ARG A 197 24.29 -0.46 13.81
C ARG A 197 23.49 0.84 13.75
N ALA A 198 23.05 1.28 14.94
CA ALA A 198 22.46 2.59 15.10
C ALA A 198 23.34 3.58 14.33
N PHE A 199 22.74 4.43 13.51
CA PHE A 199 23.44 5.60 13.00
C PHE A 199 24.04 6.26 14.25
N ALA A 200 25.36 6.16 14.39
CA ALA A 200 26.07 6.90 15.41
C ALA A 200 25.96 8.34 14.94
N VAL A 201 24.85 8.99 15.28
CA VAL A 201 24.67 10.41 15.07
C VAL A 201 25.85 11.03 15.81
N PRO A 202 26.81 11.68 15.12
CA PRO A 202 27.77 12.49 15.82
C PRO A 202 26.93 13.49 16.61
N ARG A 203 26.86 13.32 17.93
CA ARG A 203 26.08 14.23 18.77
C ARG A 203 26.59 15.62 18.42
N PRO A 204 25.75 16.51 17.84
CA PRO A 204 26.19 17.88 17.64
C PRO A 204 26.66 18.37 19.01
N ASP A 205 27.86 18.93 19.06
CA ASP A 205 28.46 19.43 20.30
C ASP A 205 27.60 20.58 20.82
N MET A 206 26.53 20.23 21.53
CA MET A 206 25.46 21.11 21.97
C MET A 206 26.01 22.23 22.88
N ARG A 207 27.22 22.03 23.43
CA ARG A 207 27.99 23.03 24.18
C ARG A 207 28.42 24.23 23.33
N ARG A 208 28.53 24.13 22.00
CA ARG A 208 28.87 25.27 21.14
C ARG A 208 27.68 26.19 20.87
N TRP A 209 26.45 25.66 20.85
CA TRP A 209 25.22 26.43 20.63
C TRP A 209 24.57 26.97 21.92
N LEU A 210 24.70 26.26 23.05
CA LEU A 210 24.12 26.69 24.32
C LEU A 210 24.81 27.92 24.94
N ARG A 211 26.11 28.13 24.68
CA ARG A 211 26.88 29.23 25.30
C ARG A 211 26.38 30.64 24.94
N PRO A 212 26.11 30.99 23.66
CA PRO A 212 25.55 32.31 23.35
C PRO A 212 24.09 32.47 23.81
N ALA A 213 23.28 31.40 23.75
CA ALA A 213 21.88 31.45 24.20
C ALA A 213 21.74 31.68 25.72
N LEU A 214 22.60 31.04 26.53
CA LEU A 214 22.65 31.24 27.99
C LEU A 214 23.14 32.65 28.38
N LEU A 215 23.97 33.30 27.56
CA LEU A 215 24.41 34.68 27.79
C LEU A 215 23.35 35.72 27.37
N ALA A 216 22.50 35.41 26.39
CA ALA A 216 21.45 36.33 25.93
C ALA A 216 20.21 36.36 26.83
N LEU A 217 19.93 35.28 27.57
CA LEU A 217 18.75 35.15 28.43
C LEU A 217 18.62 36.24 29.52
N PRO A 218 19.66 36.61 30.29
CA PRO A 218 19.54 37.69 31.27
C PRO A 218 19.30 39.05 30.62
N VAL A 219 19.85 39.31 29.43
CA VAL A 219 19.66 40.57 28.70
C VAL A 219 18.21 40.70 28.21
N LEU A 220 17.66 39.63 27.64
CA LEU A 220 16.25 39.58 27.23
C LEU A 220 15.29 39.73 28.41
N LEU A 221 15.61 39.13 29.56
CA LEU A 221 14.80 39.27 30.77
C LEU A 221 14.79 40.71 31.30
N VAL A 222 15.95 41.39 31.30
CA VAL A 222 16.06 42.81 31.68
C VAL A 222 15.28 43.69 30.71
N LEU A 223 15.36 43.46 29.39
CA LEU A 223 14.62 44.22 28.39
C LEU A 223 13.10 44.02 28.51
N ALA A 224 12.65 42.79 28.77
CA ALA A 224 11.25 42.49 28.98
C ALA A 224 10.70 43.18 30.25
N LEU A 225 11.46 43.15 31.35
CA LEU A 225 11.10 43.85 32.59
C LEU A 225 11.08 45.37 32.41
N LEU A 226 12.03 45.94 31.67
CA LEU A 226 12.07 47.37 31.37
C LEU A 226 10.90 47.80 30.48
N GLY A 227 10.57 47.00 29.45
CA GLY A 227 9.42 47.22 28.58
C GLY A 227 8.08 47.12 29.34
N TRP A 228 7.97 46.20 30.30
CA TRP A 228 6.79 46.07 31.14
C TRP A 228 6.64 47.25 32.13
N SER A 229 7.75 47.72 32.70
CA SER A 229 7.76 48.89 33.57
C SER A 229 7.40 50.19 32.84
N LEU A 230 7.79 50.32 31.57
CA LEU A 230 7.50 51.52 30.76
C LEU A 230 6.10 51.52 30.13
N SER A 231 5.50 50.35 29.92
CA SER A 231 4.17 50.23 29.28
C SER A 231 2.98 50.40 30.22
N GLY A 232 3.21 50.69 31.51
CA GLY A 232 2.15 51.16 32.41
C GLY A 232 1.01 50.18 32.66
N GLY A 233 1.26 48.87 32.57
CA GLY A 233 0.41 47.82 33.14
C GLY A 233 -1.09 47.85 32.80
N ARG A 234 -1.50 48.36 31.62
CA ARG A 234 -2.91 48.30 31.22
C ARG A 234 -3.24 46.93 30.62
N PRO A 235 -4.08 46.10 31.28
CA PRO A 235 -4.54 44.85 30.69
C PRO A 235 -5.39 45.13 29.43
N PRO A 236 -5.30 44.27 28.39
CA PRO A 236 -6.06 44.45 27.16
C PRO A 236 -7.56 44.29 27.43
N ALA A 237 -8.33 45.32 27.05
CA ALA A 237 -9.78 45.30 27.08
C ALA A 237 -10.30 44.27 26.07
N SER A 238 -11.06 43.31 26.57
CA SER A 238 -11.80 42.33 25.79
C SER A 238 -13.06 42.96 25.19
N GLY A 239 -13.18 42.93 23.86
CA GLY A 239 -14.46 43.10 23.17
C GLY A 239 -14.37 43.97 21.94
N GLU A 240 -14.36 43.35 20.76
CA GLU A 240 -14.86 44.04 19.57
C GLU A 240 -15.60 43.06 18.65
N GLU A 241 -16.82 43.48 18.34
CA GLU A 241 -17.90 42.77 17.68
C GLU A 241 -17.58 42.47 16.20
N ARG A 242 -18.01 41.29 15.72
CA ARG A 242 -18.11 40.99 14.29
C ARG A 242 -19.45 41.52 13.77
N PRO A 243 -19.50 42.37 12.74
CA PRO A 243 -20.75 42.72 12.08
C PRO A 243 -21.17 41.62 11.10
N ALA A 244 -22.48 41.36 11.10
CA ALA A 244 -23.19 40.52 10.15
C ALA A 244 -23.20 41.15 8.75
N VAL A 245 -22.87 40.36 7.73
CA VAL A 245 -23.03 40.74 6.31
C VAL A 245 -24.19 39.97 5.71
N ALA A 246 -25.07 40.75 5.07
CA ALA A 246 -26.38 40.41 4.56
C ALA A 246 -26.35 39.58 3.26
N ALA A 247 -27.50 38.93 3.03
CA ALA A 247 -27.89 38.14 1.88
C ALA A 247 -28.14 38.97 0.60
N GLY A 248 -28.04 38.31 -0.56
CA GLY A 248 -28.71 38.76 -1.79
C GLY A 248 -28.07 38.21 -3.07
N GLY A 249 -28.79 37.37 -3.81
CA GLY A 249 -28.37 36.96 -5.16
C GLY A 249 -29.09 35.72 -5.70
N VAL A 250 -30.38 35.86 -6.03
CA VAL A 250 -31.16 34.87 -6.79
C VAL A 250 -30.76 34.95 -8.26
N LEU A 251 -30.32 33.84 -8.87
CA LEU A 251 -30.18 33.71 -10.32
C LEU A 251 -31.08 32.59 -10.84
N ALA A 252 -31.76 32.92 -11.94
CA ALA A 252 -32.80 32.14 -12.62
C ALA A 252 -32.27 30.86 -13.28
N PRO A 253 -33.13 29.84 -13.49
CA PRO A 253 -32.73 28.58 -14.10
C PRO A 253 -32.57 28.68 -15.62
N VAL A 254 -31.39 28.29 -16.12
CA VAL A 254 -31.08 28.11 -17.55
C VAL A 254 -31.55 26.71 -17.99
N ALA A 255 -32.31 26.65 -19.08
CA ALA A 255 -32.84 25.42 -19.67
C ALA A 255 -31.73 24.56 -20.32
N PRO A 256 -31.81 23.22 -20.25
CA PRO A 256 -30.81 22.34 -20.86
C PRO A 256 -31.02 22.16 -22.38
N PRO A 257 -29.94 21.94 -23.16
CA PRO A 257 -30.00 21.71 -24.60
C PRO A 257 -30.46 20.29 -24.94
N ARG A 258 -31.19 20.16 -26.06
CA ARG A 258 -31.67 18.89 -26.65
C ARG A 258 -30.55 18.17 -27.42
N GLU A 259 -30.35 16.89 -27.13
CA GLU A 259 -29.47 15.99 -27.90
C GLU A 259 -30.18 15.41 -29.15
N PRO A 260 -29.45 15.21 -30.27
CA PRO A 260 -29.95 14.52 -31.45
C PRO A 260 -29.82 12.98 -31.35
N PRO A 261 -30.65 12.21 -32.09
CA PRO A 261 -30.71 10.75 -31.99
C PRO A 261 -29.54 10.05 -32.68
N VAL A 262 -28.92 9.08 -32.00
CA VAL A 262 -27.88 8.18 -32.52
C VAL A 262 -28.54 6.94 -33.13
N ALA A 263 -28.23 6.67 -34.40
CA ALA A 263 -28.68 5.50 -35.15
C ALA A 263 -27.90 4.24 -34.77
N THR A 264 -28.62 3.16 -34.46
CA THR A 264 -28.08 1.84 -34.13
C THR A 264 -27.84 1.02 -35.40
N ALA A 265 -26.61 0.54 -35.63
CA ALA A 265 -26.29 -0.43 -36.66
C ALA A 265 -26.27 -1.87 -36.08
N PRO A 266 -26.74 -2.89 -36.82
CA PRO A 266 -26.82 -4.27 -36.32
C PRO A 266 -25.47 -5.01 -36.42
N ALA A 267 -25.13 -5.74 -35.36
CA ALA A 267 -23.94 -6.58 -35.26
C ALA A 267 -24.09 -7.92 -36.01
N ALA A 268 -23.05 -8.32 -36.74
CA ALA A 268 -22.97 -9.58 -37.46
C ALA A 268 -22.60 -10.77 -36.53
N PRO A 269 -23.09 -11.99 -36.80
CA PRO A 269 -22.81 -13.16 -35.96
C PRO A 269 -21.41 -13.75 -36.19
N VAL A 270 -20.69 -13.98 -35.08
CA VAL A 270 -19.37 -14.63 -35.06
C VAL A 270 -19.55 -16.16 -35.08
N ARG A 271 -18.86 -16.84 -36.01
CA ARG A 271 -18.83 -18.31 -36.11
C ARG A 271 -17.88 -18.93 -35.08
N PRO A 272 -18.24 -20.08 -34.47
CA PRO A 272 -17.36 -20.81 -33.55
C PRO A 272 -16.24 -21.57 -34.28
N VAL A 273 -15.03 -21.52 -33.71
CA VAL A 273 -13.83 -22.24 -34.16
C VAL A 273 -13.79 -23.62 -33.50
N PRO A 274 -13.52 -24.72 -34.25
CA PRO A 274 -13.47 -26.06 -33.67
C PRO A 274 -12.17 -26.30 -32.88
N VAL A 275 -12.32 -26.85 -31.67
CA VAL A 275 -11.24 -27.20 -30.74
C VAL A 275 -10.68 -28.60 -31.10
N ARG A 276 -9.36 -28.70 -31.24
CA ARG A 276 -8.63 -29.96 -31.47
C ARG A 276 -8.41 -30.71 -30.14
N PRO A 277 -8.57 -32.05 -30.09
CA PRO A 277 -8.31 -32.83 -28.89
C PRO A 277 -6.80 -33.03 -28.64
N ALA A 278 -6.42 -33.05 -27.36
CA ALA A 278 -5.05 -33.19 -26.86
C ALA A 278 -4.55 -34.65 -26.91
N PRO A 279 -3.23 -34.88 -27.12
CA PRO A 279 -2.63 -36.22 -27.11
C PRO A 279 -2.42 -36.75 -25.68
N ALA A 280 -2.49 -38.08 -25.55
CA ALA A 280 -2.36 -38.83 -24.30
C ALA A 280 -0.90 -38.84 -23.75
N PRO A 281 -0.71 -38.94 -22.43
CA PRO A 281 0.62 -38.98 -21.82
C PRO A 281 1.24 -40.38 -21.86
N ASP A 282 2.51 -40.43 -22.25
CA ASP A 282 3.39 -41.61 -22.24
C ASP A 282 3.79 -42.07 -20.83
N ALA A 283 3.98 -43.38 -20.73
CA ALA A 283 4.28 -44.13 -19.51
C ALA A 283 5.66 -43.80 -18.91
N ALA A 284 5.68 -43.66 -17.59
CA ALA A 284 6.86 -43.40 -16.77
C ALA A 284 7.77 -44.63 -16.64
N LEU A 285 9.09 -44.40 -16.71
CA LEU A 285 10.15 -45.35 -16.36
C LEU A 285 10.48 -45.27 -14.86
N ASP A 286 10.59 -46.43 -14.22
CA ASP A 286 11.01 -46.60 -12.83
C ASP A 286 12.50 -46.27 -12.60
N PRO A 287 12.87 -45.54 -11.52
CA PRO A 287 14.27 -45.42 -11.10
C PRO A 287 14.71 -46.56 -10.15
N PRO A 288 16.02 -46.89 -10.13
CA PRO A 288 16.56 -48.04 -9.40
C PRO A 288 16.66 -47.82 -7.88
N ARG A 289 16.37 -48.89 -7.13
CA ARG A 289 16.53 -48.98 -5.67
C ARG A 289 18.01 -49.05 -5.27
N ALA A 290 18.49 -48.04 -4.55
CA ALA A 290 19.77 -48.10 -3.83
C ALA A 290 19.58 -48.65 -2.41
N GLY A 291 20.41 -49.62 -2.03
CA GLY A 291 20.39 -50.31 -0.74
C GLY A 291 20.80 -49.41 0.43
N ARG A 292 20.10 -49.56 1.56
CA ARG A 292 20.46 -48.96 2.86
C ARG A 292 21.34 -49.92 3.64
N ALA A 293 22.50 -49.45 4.06
CA ALA A 293 23.30 -50.05 5.12
C ALA A 293 22.72 -49.67 6.50
N SER A 294 22.67 -50.64 7.41
CA SER A 294 22.24 -50.44 8.80
C SER A 294 23.33 -49.73 9.61
N PRO A 295 22.99 -48.70 10.42
CA PRO A 295 23.91 -48.16 11.40
C PRO A 295 23.93 -49.01 12.69
N PRO A 296 25.05 -49.01 13.44
CA PRO A 296 25.18 -49.75 14.69
C PRO A 296 24.36 -49.14 15.83
N ALA A 297 23.80 -50.02 16.65
CA ALA A 297 23.10 -49.71 17.88
C ALA A 297 24.12 -49.26 18.94
N ASP A 298 23.91 -48.07 19.53
CA ASP A 298 24.20 -47.74 20.94
C ASP A 298 24.07 -46.22 21.18
N PHE A 299 22.83 -45.72 21.21
CA PHE A 299 22.52 -44.45 21.88
C PHE A 299 21.11 -44.55 22.50
N ALA A 300 21.05 -44.74 23.81
CA ALA A 300 19.80 -44.68 24.56
C ALA A 300 19.28 -43.21 24.53
N PRO A 301 18.06 -42.95 24.03
CA PRO A 301 17.54 -41.60 23.95
C PRO A 301 17.18 -41.09 25.35
N ARG A 302 17.79 -39.96 25.71
CA ARG A 302 17.39 -39.12 26.84
C ARG A 302 15.95 -38.68 26.59
N ALA A 303 15.04 -38.92 27.54
CA ALA A 303 13.62 -38.60 27.42
C ALA A 303 13.40 -37.11 27.11
N GLU A 304 13.30 -36.80 25.81
CA GLU A 304 12.95 -35.51 25.28
C GLU A 304 11.50 -35.26 25.65
N ARG A 305 11.27 -34.25 26.52
CA ARG A 305 9.92 -33.79 26.90
C ARG A 305 9.14 -33.57 25.61
N ALA A 306 8.15 -34.41 25.35
CA ALA A 306 7.28 -34.30 24.19
C ALA A 306 6.73 -32.88 24.11
N ALA A 307 7.17 -32.12 23.10
CA ALA A 307 6.60 -30.83 22.80
C ALA A 307 5.07 -30.99 22.67
N PRO A 308 4.28 -29.99 23.13
CA PRO A 308 2.83 -30.05 22.97
C PRO A 308 2.50 -30.34 21.51
N ARG A 309 1.67 -31.36 21.27
CA ARG A 309 1.23 -31.72 19.92
C ARG A 309 0.63 -30.46 19.28
N PRO A 310 1.12 -30.02 18.11
CA PRO A 310 0.55 -28.85 17.45
C PRO A 310 -0.93 -29.12 17.17
N GLU A 311 -1.77 -28.16 17.55
CA GLU A 311 -3.19 -28.16 17.23
C GLU A 311 -3.33 -28.22 15.70
N ALA A 312 -4.19 -29.10 15.21
CA ALA A 312 -4.29 -29.38 13.77
C ALA A 312 -4.62 -28.09 13.01
N ALA A 313 -3.81 -27.75 12.01
CA ALA A 313 -4.04 -26.54 11.23
C ALA A 313 -5.39 -26.60 10.51
N GLU A 314 -6.22 -25.59 10.76
CA GLU A 314 -7.54 -25.49 10.18
C GLU A 314 -7.52 -24.62 8.91
N PRO A 315 -8.21 -25.04 7.83
CA PRO A 315 -8.49 -24.18 6.68
C PRO A 315 -9.23 -22.91 7.11
N GLY A 316 -9.07 -21.83 6.36
CA GLY A 316 -9.70 -20.56 6.68
C GLY A 316 -9.43 -19.49 5.63
N THR A 317 -9.99 -18.31 5.85
CA THR A 317 -9.65 -17.12 5.09
C THR A 317 -8.56 -16.38 5.84
N PHE A 318 -7.49 -16.03 5.13
CA PHE A 318 -6.36 -15.29 5.65
C PHE A 318 -6.17 -14.02 4.82
N ARG A 319 -5.95 -12.90 5.49
CA ARG A 319 -5.74 -11.59 4.88
C ARG A 319 -4.52 -10.91 5.47
N GLY A 320 -3.78 -10.20 4.64
CA GLY A 320 -2.64 -9.42 5.11
C GLY A 320 -1.87 -8.76 3.98
N SER A 321 -0.79 -8.09 4.34
CA SER A 321 0.10 -7.48 3.38
C SER A 321 1.01 -8.52 2.73
N THR A 322 1.27 -8.34 1.44
CA THR A 322 2.34 -9.02 0.73
C THR A 322 3.18 -7.98 0.00
N PHE A 323 4.43 -8.32 -0.27
CA PHE A 323 5.34 -7.47 -1.02
C PHE A 323 5.83 -8.25 -2.23
N ASN A 324 5.55 -7.72 -3.42
CA ASN A 324 6.10 -8.24 -4.65
C ASN A 324 7.48 -7.62 -4.84
N VAL A 325 8.52 -8.42 -4.67
CA VAL A 325 9.91 -7.96 -4.68
C VAL A 325 10.31 -7.45 -6.06
N THR A 326 9.93 -8.16 -7.13
CA THR A 326 10.27 -7.79 -8.51
C THR A 326 9.60 -6.48 -8.92
N LEU A 327 8.36 -6.25 -8.50
CA LEU A 327 7.65 -5.00 -8.80
C LEU A 327 7.97 -3.88 -7.81
N ALA A 328 8.77 -4.15 -6.77
CA ALA A 328 9.01 -3.27 -5.63
C ALA A 328 7.71 -2.67 -5.06
N ARG A 329 6.63 -3.46 -5.10
CA ARG A 329 5.27 -2.99 -4.82
C ARG A 329 4.66 -3.80 -3.69
N GLY A 330 4.27 -3.11 -2.63
CA GLY A 330 3.42 -3.66 -1.59
C GLY A 330 1.98 -3.76 -2.08
N GLY A 331 1.26 -4.76 -1.58
CA GLY A 331 -0.17 -4.86 -1.74
C GLY A 331 -0.77 -5.75 -0.66
N GLY A 332 -2.04 -6.08 -0.85
CA GLY A 332 -2.77 -7.00 -0.02
C GLY A 332 -2.94 -8.34 -0.70
N LEU A 333 -2.99 -9.38 0.12
CA LEU A 333 -3.33 -10.72 -0.31
C LEU A 333 -4.45 -11.27 0.58
N ARG A 334 -5.44 -11.90 -0.05
CA ARG A 334 -6.46 -12.71 0.60
C ARG A 334 -6.36 -14.13 0.05
N LEU A 335 -6.20 -15.09 0.95
CA LEU A 335 -6.16 -16.52 0.64
C LEU A 335 -7.32 -17.20 1.37
N THR A 336 -8.23 -17.82 0.63
CA THR A 336 -9.26 -18.68 1.22
C THR A 336 -8.89 -20.12 0.96
N VAL A 337 -8.48 -20.83 2.01
CA VAL A 337 -8.10 -22.24 1.98
C VAL A 337 -9.34 -23.08 2.32
N THR A 338 -9.78 -23.93 1.40
CA THR A 338 -10.89 -24.87 1.61
C THR A 338 -10.42 -26.30 1.36
N ARG A 339 -10.94 -27.27 2.11
CA ARG A 339 -10.66 -28.69 1.81
C ARG A 339 -11.39 -29.10 0.54
N SER A 340 -10.70 -29.86 -0.30
CA SER A 340 -11.21 -30.30 -1.61
C SER A 340 -10.79 -31.75 -1.86
N GLY A 341 -11.56 -32.71 -1.37
CA GLY A 341 -11.37 -34.14 -1.62
C GLY A 341 -10.68 -34.88 -0.45
N PRO A 342 -9.67 -35.74 -0.71
CA PRO A 342 -9.04 -36.57 0.33
C PRO A 342 -8.43 -35.72 1.45
N ALA A 343 -8.10 -36.36 2.59
CA ALA A 343 -7.88 -35.72 3.89
C ALA A 343 -7.00 -34.45 3.89
N ASP A 344 -5.98 -34.39 3.02
CA ASP A 344 -5.02 -33.28 2.98
C ASP A 344 -5.18 -32.39 1.74
N ALA A 345 -6.07 -32.70 0.81
CA ALA A 345 -6.24 -31.92 -0.42
C ALA A 345 -6.99 -30.61 -0.14
N VAL A 346 -6.46 -29.50 -0.64
CA VAL A 346 -7.05 -28.17 -0.47
C VAL A 346 -7.14 -27.42 -1.80
N MET A 347 -8.11 -26.53 -1.87
CA MET A 347 -8.23 -25.49 -2.88
C MET A 347 -7.94 -24.15 -2.21
N VAL A 348 -7.05 -23.36 -2.79
CA VAL A 348 -6.70 -22.03 -2.31
C VAL A 348 -7.21 -21.01 -3.31
N ARG A 349 -8.24 -20.25 -2.93
CA ARG A 349 -8.66 -19.08 -3.70
C ARG A 349 -7.70 -17.94 -3.39
N PHE A 350 -6.99 -17.48 -4.42
CA PHE A 350 -6.02 -16.41 -4.34
C PHE A 350 -6.66 -15.11 -4.84
N GLN A 351 -6.53 -14.02 -4.08
CA GLN A 351 -6.95 -12.68 -4.49
C GLN A 351 -5.96 -11.63 -4.00
N ALA A 352 -5.27 -10.98 -4.93
CA ALA A 352 -4.44 -9.82 -4.66
C ALA A 352 -5.26 -8.52 -4.73
N TYR A 353 -4.89 -7.52 -3.94
CA TYR A 353 -5.51 -6.19 -3.90
C TYR A 353 -4.48 -5.12 -3.49
N GLY A 354 -4.88 -3.84 -3.45
CA GLY A 354 -4.01 -2.75 -2.97
C GLY A 354 -2.77 -2.54 -3.85
N GLY A 355 -2.95 -2.46 -5.17
CA GLY A 355 -1.87 -2.30 -6.14
C GLY A 355 -1.23 -3.60 -6.69
N LEU A 356 -1.60 -4.77 -6.15
CA LEU A 356 -1.29 -6.04 -6.79
C LEU A 356 -2.51 -6.55 -7.55
N ILE A 357 -2.29 -7.07 -8.75
CA ILE A 357 -3.36 -7.58 -9.63
C ILE A 357 -3.16 -9.08 -9.76
N GLY A 358 -4.18 -9.86 -9.40
CA GLY A 358 -4.13 -11.30 -9.55
C GLY A 358 -5.28 -11.99 -8.83
N ALA A 359 -6.05 -12.81 -9.54
CA ALA A 359 -7.01 -13.71 -8.92
C ALA A 359 -6.98 -15.08 -9.60
N GLY A 360 -7.32 -16.11 -8.84
CA GLY A 360 -7.43 -17.47 -9.36
C GLY A 360 -7.55 -18.50 -8.26
N GLN A 361 -7.42 -19.76 -8.66
CA GLN A 361 -7.53 -20.92 -7.77
C GLN A 361 -6.27 -21.76 -7.91
N LEU A 362 -5.71 -22.16 -6.78
CA LEU A 362 -4.55 -23.03 -6.69
C LEU A 362 -4.99 -24.34 -6.04
N ALA A 363 -4.63 -25.47 -6.63
CA ALA A 363 -4.85 -26.78 -6.04
C ALA A 363 -3.62 -27.18 -5.24
N GLY A 364 -3.82 -27.79 -4.07
CA GLY A 364 -2.72 -28.00 -3.14
C GLY A 364 -2.97 -29.04 -2.08
N ARG A 365 -2.07 -29.06 -1.10
CA ARG A 365 -2.15 -29.90 0.09
C ARG A 365 -1.90 -29.06 1.35
N LEU A 366 -2.64 -29.38 2.41
CA LEU A 366 -2.42 -28.85 3.77
C LEU A 366 -2.15 -30.02 4.70
N THR A 367 -0.92 -30.13 5.18
CA THR A 367 -0.55 -31.20 6.12
C THR A 367 -1.10 -30.91 7.51
N ARG A 368 -1.17 -31.95 8.36
CA ARG A 368 -1.57 -31.81 9.77
C ARG A 368 -0.68 -30.87 10.58
N ASP A 369 0.60 -30.77 10.19
CA ASP A 369 1.59 -29.85 10.78
C ASP A 369 1.44 -28.41 10.28
N GLY A 370 0.42 -28.13 9.45
CA GLY A 370 0.11 -26.80 8.93
C GLY A 370 0.90 -26.40 7.70
N GLN A 371 1.67 -27.29 7.08
CA GLN A 371 2.37 -26.97 5.83
C GLN A 371 1.38 -26.93 4.67
N LEU A 372 1.25 -25.76 4.05
CA LEU A 372 0.42 -25.49 2.89
C LEU A 372 1.31 -25.41 1.64
N THR A 373 1.05 -26.26 0.66
CA THR A 373 1.62 -26.13 -0.70
C THR A 373 0.49 -26.10 -1.71
N ALA A 374 0.47 -25.15 -2.62
CA ALA A 374 -0.55 -25.06 -3.66
C ALA A 374 0.02 -24.50 -4.95
N SER A 375 -0.44 -24.98 -6.09
CA SER A 375 -0.05 -24.46 -7.39
C SER A 375 -1.21 -24.37 -8.36
N GLY A 376 -1.07 -23.50 -9.35
CA GLY A 376 -2.11 -23.26 -10.34
C GLY A 376 -1.80 -22.06 -11.21
N THR A 377 -2.71 -21.72 -12.12
CA THR A 377 -2.56 -20.57 -13.00
C THR A 377 -3.32 -19.38 -12.42
N LEU A 378 -2.63 -18.27 -12.22
CA LEU A 378 -3.24 -17.00 -11.85
C LEU A 378 -3.21 -16.05 -13.05
N MET A 379 -4.30 -15.30 -13.22
CA MET A 379 -4.35 -14.23 -14.21
C MET A 379 -3.93 -12.92 -13.56
N MET A 380 -2.80 -12.34 -14.01
CA MET A 380 -2.39 -11.00 -13.63
C MET A 380 -2.65 -10.06 -14.82
N GLY A 381 -3.77 -9.34 -14.76
CA GLY A 381 -4.31 -8.66 -15.93
C GLY A 381 -4.66 -9.67 -17.02
N GLN A 382 -4.05 -9.54 -18.20
CA GLN A 382 -4.24 -10.44 -19.35
C GLN A 382 -3.17 -11.54 -19.45
N ASN A 383 -2.21 -11.58 -18.53
CA ASN A 383 -1.09 -12.51 -18.59
C ASN A 383 -1.30 -13.68 -17.60
N PRO A 384 -1.26 -14.93 -18.07
CA PRO A 384 -1.27 -16.09 -17.17
C PRO A 384 0.11 -16.28 -16.54
N PHE A 385 0.13 -16.56 -15.23
CA PHE A 385 1.30 -16.92 -14.46
C PHE A 385 1.07 -18.26 -13.77
N THR A 386 2.02 -19.19 -13.93
CA THR A 386 2.08 -20.37 -13.06
C THR A 386 2.50 -19.89 -11.69
N THR A 387 1.66 -20.15 -10.69
CA THR A 387 1.89 -19.71 -9.32
C THR A 387 2.12 -20.91 -8.44
N GLU A 388 3.17 -20.84 -7.64
CA GLU A 388 3.50 -21.81 -6.60
C GLU A 388 3.44 -21.08 -5.26
N LEU A 389 2.66 -21.62 -4.33
CA LEU A 389 2.45 -21.07 -3.00
C LEU A 389 2.95 -22.10 -1.99
N GLU A 390 3.77 -21.64 -1.06
CA GLU A 390 4.28 -22.44 0.05
C GLU A 390 4.14 -21.63 1.34
N GLY A 391 3.63 -22.23 2.40
CA GLY A 391 3.50 -21.55 3.68
C GLY A 391 3.18 -22.48 4.83
N THR A 392 3.11 -21.93 6.02
CA THR A 392 2.75 -22.63 7.25
C THR A 392 1.61 -21.90 7.95
N ILE A 393 0.56 -22.64 8.28
CA ILE A 393 -0.54 -22.18 9.12
C ILE A 393 -0.20 -22.55 10.57
N SER A 394 -0.13 -21.54 11.44
CA SER A 394 0.07 -21.71 12.88
C SER A 394 -0.93 -20.82 13.61
N GLY A 395 -1.96 -21.45 14.21
CA GLY A 395 -3.07 -20.74 14.85
C GLY A 395 -3.84 -19.86 13.86
N ASP A 396 -3.86 -18.55 14.13
CA ASP A 396 -4.53 -17.53 13.32
C ASP A 396 -3.63 -16.92 12.24
N ARG A 397 -2.44 -17.50 11.98
CA ARG A 397 -1.47 -16.92 11.04
C ARG A 397 -1.09 -17.88 9.95
N LEU A 398 -1.02 -17.36 8.73
CA LEU A 398 -0.46 -18.01 7.56
C LEU A 398 0.76 -17.20 7.08
N THR A 399 1.95 -17.79 7.21
CA THR A 399 3.21 -17.18 6.76
C THR A 399 3.83 -18.02 5.67
N GLY A 400 4.34 -17.39 4.62
CA GLY A 400 4.88 -18.15 3.50
C GLY A 400 5.46 -17.30 2.38
N SER A 401 5.66 -17.94 1.25
CA SER A 401 6.09 -17.32 0.01
C SER A 401 5.23 -17.77 -1.16
N VAL A 402 5.18 -16.91 -2.17
CA VAL A 402 4.52 -17.16 -3.44
C VAL A 402 5.52 -16.89 -4.55
N ARG A 403 5.58 -17.78 -5.52
CA ARG A 403 6.42 -17.68 -6.71
C ARG A 403 5.52 -17.59 -7.93
N TYR A 404 5.76 -16.59 -8.77
CA TYR A 404 5.05 -16.37 -10.03
C TYR A 404 6.02 -16.63 -11.17
N ILE A 405 5.70 -17.60 -12.00
CA ILE A 405 6.50 -18.02 -13.14
C ILE A 405 5.72 -17.62 -14.39
N ARG A 406 6.28 -16.70 -15.18
CA ARG A 406 5.73 -16.35 -16.48
C ARG A 406 6.28 -17.32 -17.52
N ALA A 407 5.38 -17.92 -18.30
CA ALA A 407 5.81 -18.68 -19.46
C ALA A 407 6.59 -17.76 -20.41
N ALA A 408 7.77 -18.20 -20.81
CA ALA A 408 8.57 -17.46 -21.78
C ALA A 408 7.99 -17.62 -23.18
N ALA A 409 8.18 -16.61 -24.04
CA ALA A 409 8.03 -16.81 -25.47
C ALA A 409 9.04 -17.90 -25.94
N PRO A 410 8.76 -18.66 -27.02
CA PRO A 410 9.69 -19.63 -27.55
C PRO A 410 11.09 -19.02 -27.75
N GLY A 411 12.10 -19.57 -27.08
CA GLY A 411 13.49 -19.08 -27.13
C GLY A 411 13.89 -18.06 -26.05
N ALA A 412 12.97 -17.59 -25.20
CA ALA A 412 13.29 -16.78 -24.04
C ALA A 412 13.37 -17.62 -22.74
N GLN A 413 14.10 -17.14 -21.74
CA GLN A 413 14.10 -17.76 -20.41
C GLN A 413 12.84 -17.35 -19.63
N PRO A 414 12.22 -18.25 -18.85
CA PRO A 414 11.07 -17.91 -18.01
C PRO A 414 11.48 -16.92 -16.92
N SER A 415 10.69 -15.85 -16.76
CA SER A 415 10.89 -14.93 -15.65
C SER A 415 10.15 -15.46 -14.41
N SER A 416 10.80 -15.38 -13.26
CA SER A 416 10.25 -15.80 -11.98
C SER A 416 10.31 -14.65 -10.99
N THR A 417 9.20 -14.36 -10.33
CA THR A 417 9.09 -13.35 -9.27
C THR A 417 8.71 -14.04 -7.97
N ARG A 418 9.33 -13.64 -6.85
CA ARG A 418 9.00 -14.16 -5.52
C ARG A 418 8.40 -13.06 -4.65
N GLY A 419 7.35 -13.41 -3.91
CA GLY A 419 6.77 -12.57 -2.86
C GLY A 419 6.74 -13.35 -1.55
N THR A 420 6.82 -12.64 -0.43
CA THR A 420 6.56 -13.20 0.90
C THR A 420 5.27 -12.62 1.45
N PHE A 421 4.60 -13.38 2.32
CA PHE A 421 3.37 -12.92 2.97
C PHE A 421 3.32 -13.33 4.44
N ARG A 422 2.64 -12.49 5.22
CA ARG A 422 2.20 -12.78 6.58
C ARG A 422 0.74 -12.37 6.66
N LEU A 423 -0.14 -13.34 6.78
CA LEU A 423 -1.58 -13.16 6.75
C LEU A 423 -2.17 -13.57 8.09
N ALA A 424 -3.13 -12.80 8.59
CA ALA A 424 -3.93 -13.14 9.76
C ALA A 424 -5.27 -13.75 9.31
N ARG A 425 -5.85 -14.63 10.10
CA ARG A 425 -7.17 -15.22 9.87
C ARG A 425 -8.22 -14.10 9.96
N ASP A 426 -9.06 -13.99 8.92
CA ASP A 426 -10.18 -13.03 8.85
C ASP A 426 -11.29 -13.40 9.86
#